data_AF-A4G7I8-F1
#
_entry.id   AF-A4G7I8-F1
#
_cell.length_a   1.000
_cell.length_b   1.000
_cell.length_c   1.000
_cell.angle_alpha   90.00
_cell.angle_beta   90.00
_cell.angle_gamma   90.00
#
_symmetry.space_group_name_H-M   'P 1'
#
loop_
_entity.id
_entity.type
_entity.pdbx_description
1 polymer ?
#
loop_
_entity_poly.entity_id
_entity_poly.type
_entity_poly.pdbx_seq_one_letter_code
_entity_poly.pdbx_strand_id
1 'polypeptide(L)'
;MEQIFPQPNLSLGIIEMDKAHKVLMREIMSLMQVPNFEFVRRLPHLVELLEMDFRIEEQLMESMDYPELRAHREQHAGLLGAMHQALAKAMNGDYQLPRQVLNMLPQWLLWHLVKMDAPFVKALKIAGAKPINHLVFKPEQQSEKHPHHIGHVR
;
A
#
# COMPACT_ATOMS: atom_id res chain seq x y z
N MET A 1 -0.01 14.02 -33.75
CA MET A 1 -1.24 13.65 -33.03
C MET A 1 -0.81 13.17 -31.66
N GLU A 2 -0.92 13.99 -30.62
CA GLU A 2 -0.72 13.53 -29.24
C GLU A 2 -1.83 12.55 -28.90
N GLN A 3 -1.46 11.28 -28.73
CA GLN A 3 -2.34 10.31 -28.10
C GLN A 3 -2.50 10.71 -26.64
N ILE A 4 -3.59 11.40 -26.33
CA ILE A 4 -4.05 11.61 -24.96
C ILE A 4 -4.55 10.25 -24.47
N PHE A 5 -3.67 9.45 -23.88
CA PHE A 5 -4.11 8.34 -23.05
C PHE A 5 -4.81 8.94 -21.83
N PRO A 6 -6.10 8.66 -21.58
CA PRO A 6 -6.74 9.09 -20.34
C PRO A 6 -5.96 8.45 -19.20
N GLN A 7 -5.37 9.28 -18.34
CA GLN A 7 -4.76 8.79 -17.12
C GLN A 7 -5.84 8.01 -16.36
N PRO A 8 -5.57 6.76 -15.92
CA PRO A 8 -6.55 6.01 -15.19
C PRO A 8 -6.99 6.81 -13.97
N ASN A 9 -8.30 6.99 -13.81
CA ASN A 9 -8.82 7.69 -12.65
C ASN A 9 -8.62 6.83 -11.40
N LEU A 10 -7.57 7.12 -10.64
CA LEU A 10 -7.25 6.48 -9.36
C LEU A 10 -8.16 6.92 -8.21
N SER A 11 -9.17 7.76 -8.49
CA SER A 11 -10.03 8.36 -7.47
C SER A 11 -11.42 7.70 -7.48
N LEU A 12 -11.75 7.02 -6.38
CA LEU A 12 -13.05 6.43 -6.09
C LEU A 12 -13.91 7.36 -5.20
N GLY A 13 -13.36 8.49 -4.77
CA GLY A 13 -14.03 9.50 -3.97
C GLY A 13 -13.94 9.22 -2.46
N ILE A 14 -13.00 8.37 -2.05
CA ILE A 14 -12.61 8.21 -0.65
C ILE A 14 -11.22 8.79 -0.50
N ILE A 15 -11.12 9.96 0.14
CA ILE A 15 -9.93 10.81 0.11
C ILE A 15 -8.65 10.05 0.48
N GLU A 16 -8.68 9.25 1.55
CA GLU A 16 -7.48 8.53 2.00
C GLU A 16 -7.10 7.37 1.08
N MET A 17 -8.08 6.63 0.54
CA MET A 17 -7.84 5.58 -0.46
C MET A 17 -7.29 6.16 -1.77
N ASP A 18 -7.89 7.27 -2.24
CA ASP A 18 -7.45 7.96 -3.46
C ASP A 18 -6.02 8.50 -3.31
N LYS A 19 -5.64 8.96 -2.11
CA LYS A 19 -4.27 9.39 -1.79
C LYS A 19 -3.31 8.20 -1.80
N ALA A 20 -3.67 7.09 -1.13
CA ALA A 20 -2.88 5.88 -1.07
C ALA A 20 -2.56 5.35 -2.48
N HIS A 21 -3.57 5.20 -3.35
CA HIS A 21 -3.38 4.76 -4.74
C HIS A 21 -2.47 5.69 -5.55
N LYS A 22 -2.60 7.01 -5.37
CA LYS A 22 -1.73 7.99 -6.04
C LYS A 22 -0.29 7.91 -5.54
N VAL A 23 -0.09 7.67 -4.25
CA VAL A 23 1.24 7.45 -3.66
C VAL A 23 1.86 6.18 -4.21
N LEU A 24 1.14 5.05 -4.17
CA LEU A 24 1.58 3.76 -4.72
C LEU A 24 1.96 3.88 -6.20
N MET A 25 1.08 4.43 -7.04
CA MET A 25 1.36 4.58 -8.47
C MET A 25 2.61 5.43 -8.73
N ARG A 26 2.78 6.53 -7.99
CA ARG A 26 3.98 7.38 -8.11
C ARG A 26 5.25 6.65 -7.68
N GLU A 27 5.21 5.91 -6.58
CA GLU A 27 6.37 5.14 -6.13
C GLU A 27 6.73 4.04 -7.13
N ILE A 28 5.74 3.32 -7.66
CA ILE A 28 5.96 2.31 -8.71
C ILE A 28 6.64 2.94 -9.93
N MET A 29 6.10 4.03 -10.45
CA MET A 29 6.63 4.72 -11.64
C MET A 29 8.02 5.31 -11.40
N SER A 30 8.30 5.78 -10.19
CA SER A 30 9.65 6.24 -9.80
C SER A 30 10.62 5.06 -9.76
N LEU A 31 10.24 3.97 -9.10
CA LEU A 31 11.07 2.79 -8.91
C LEU A 31 11.40 2.06 -10.23
N MET A 32 10.55 2.17 -11.24
CA MET A 32 10.79 1.64 -12.58
C MET A 32 11.98 2.30 -13.29
N GLN A 33 12.34 3.53 -12.92
CA GLN A 33 13.35 4.32 -13.64
C GLN A 33 14.71 4.35 -12.95
N VAL A 34 14.80 3.90 -11.69
CA VAL A 34 16.05 3.97 -10.92
C VAL A 34 17.00 2.81 -11.25
N PRO A 35 18.33 3.00 -11.13
CA PRO A 35 19.31 1.92 -11.30
C PRO A 35 19.19 0.84 -10.21
N ASN A 36 19.77 -0.34 -10.44
CA ASN A 36 19.63 -1.51 -9.57
C ASN A 36 20.03 -1.28 -8.10
N PHE A 37 21.09 -0.49 -7.85
CA PHE A 37 21.54 -0.20 -6.49
C PHE A 37 20.54 0.64 -5.69
N GLU A 38 19.77 1.51 -6.36
CA GLU A 38 18.72 2.30 -5.72
C GLU A 38 17.41 1.50 -5.66
N PHE A 39 17.12 0.72 -6.71
CA PHE A 39 15.98 -0.17 -6.78
C PHE A 39 15.90 -1.10 -5.58
N VAL A 40 16.97 -1.84 -5.27
CA VAL A 40 17.00 -2.77 -4.13
C VAL A 40 16.84 -2.06 -2.77
N ARG A 41 17.30 -0.80 -2.66
CA ARG A 41 17.18 -0.01 -1.44
C ARG A 41 15.76 0.52 -1.21
N ARG A 42 15.02 0.76 -2.29
CA ARG A 42 13.66 1.34 -2.25
C ARG A 42 12.54 0.31 -2.36
N LEU A 43 12.82 -0.88 -2.89
CA LEU A 43 11.83 -1.96 -3.02
C LEU A 43 11.17 -2.36 -1.67
N PRO A 44 11.90 -2.46 -0.54
CA PRO A 44 11.27 -2.72 0.77
C PRO A 44 10.19 -1.70 1.12
N HIS A 45 10.43 -0.42 0.85
CA HIS A 45 9.47 0.64 1.13
C HIS A 45 8.18 0.50 0.31
N LEU A 46 8.29 0.07 -0.96
CA LEU A 46 7.11 -0.21 -1.77
C LEU A 46 6.30 -1.40 -1.21
N VAL A 47 6.97 -2.43 -0.69
CA VAL A 47 6.31 -3.56 -0.02
C VAL A 47 5.57 -3.10 1.23
N GLU A 48 6.21 -2.29 2.08
CA GLU A 48 5.59 -1.73 3.29
C GLU A 48 4.35 -0.89 2.98
N LEU A 49 4.40 -0.05 1.93
CA LEU A 49 3.25 0.73 1.49
C LEU A 49 2.07 -0.17 1.08
N LEU A 50 2.33 -1.21 0.28
CA LEU A 50 1.29 -2.18 -0.13
C LEU A 50 0.70 -2.91 1.07
N GLU A 51 1.52 -3.39 1.99
CA GLU A 51 1.06 -4.10 3.19
C GLU A 51 0.19 -3.21 4.09
N MET A 52 0.58 -1.95 4.25
CA MET A 52 -0.19 -0.97 5.02
C MET A 52 -1.54 -0.68 4.37
N ASP A 53 -1.54 -0.36 3.08
CA ASP A 53 -2.76 0.00 2.34
C ASP A 53 -3.75 -1.17 2.31
N PHE A 54 -3.27 -2.39 2.01
CA PHE A 54 -4.11 -3.60 2.01
C PHE A 54 -4.66 -3.92 3.39
N ARG A 55 -3.88 -3.75 4.46
CA ARG A 55 -4.36 -3.97 5.83
C ARG A 55 -5.49 -3.02 6.18
N ILE A 56 -5.37 -1.74 5.83
CA ILE A 56 -6.39 -0.71 6.12
C ILE A 56 -7.68 -1.04 5.37
N GLU A 57 -7.57 -1.37 4.08
CA GLU A 57 -8.71 -1.72 3.25
C GLU A 57 -9.42 -2.99 3.75
N GLU A 58 -8.67 -4.03 4.06
CA GLU A 58 -9.22 -5.30 4.57
C GLU A 58 -9.90 -5.11 5.94
N GLN A 59 -9.34 -4.28 6.82
CA GLN A 59 -9.99 -3.94 8.10
C GLN A 59 -11.31 -3.20 7.89
N LEU A 60 -11.38 -2.32 6.90
CA LEU A 60 -12.61 -1.61 6.58
C LEU A 60 -13.67 -2.56 6.03
N MET A 61 -13.28 -3.47 5.12
CA MET A 61 -14.15 -4.52 4.59
C MET A 61 -14.67 -5.44 5.70
N GLU A 62 -13.79 -5.85 6.62
CA GLU A 62 -14.14 -6.68 7.77
C GLU A 62 -15.12 -5.98 8.72
N SER A 63 -14.94 -4.68 8.98
CA SER A 63 -15.81 -3.90 9.86
C SER A 63 -17.27 -3.75 9.37
N MET A 64 -17.51 -4.02 8.09
CA MET A 64 -18.83 -3.93 7.46
C MET A 64 -19.32 -5.26 6.88
N ASP A 65 -18.68 -6.38 7.28
CA ASP A 65 -19.00 -7.72 6.78
C ASP A 65 -19.08 -7.79 5.24
N TYR A 66 -18.11 -7.17 4.56
CA TYR A 66 -18.13 -7.08 3.10
C TYR A 66 -18.07 -8.49 2.45
N PRO A 67 -19.07 -8.89 1.63
CA PRO A 67 -19.20 -10.27 1.15
C PRO A 67 -17.99 -10.79 0.37
N GLU A 68 -17.31 -9.92 -0.38
CA GLU A 68 -16.19 -10.29 -1.25
C GLU A 68 -14.81 -10.19 -0.56
N LEU A 69 -14.77 -9.95 0.76
CA LEU A 69 -13.53 -9.79 1.53
C LEU A 69 -12.54 -10.93 1.29
N ARG A 70 -13.02 -12.18 1.23
CA ARG A 70 -12.15 -13.33 1.01
C ARG A 70 -11.44 -13.27 -0.36
N ALA A 71 -12.19 -13.03 -1.43
CA ALA A 71 -11.62 -12.92 -2.77
C ALA A 71 -10.66 -11.73 -2.88
N HIS A 72 -10.96 -10.65 -2.16
CA HIS A 72 -10.10 -9.47 -2.08
C HIS A 72 -8.76 -9.77 -1.40
N ARG A 73 -8.78 -10.39 -0.21
CA ARG A 73 -7.59 -10.88 0.51
C ARG A 73 -6.74 -11.83 -0.33
N GLU A 74 -7.37 -12.71 -1.12
CA GLU A 74 -6.65 -13.63 -2.01
C GLU A 74 -5.83 -12.88 -3.08
N GLN A 75 -6.36 -11.78 -3.64
CA GLN A 75 -5.61 -10.95 -4.59
C GLN A 75 -4.46 -10.19 -3.91
N HIS A 76 -4.70 -9.60 -2.75
CA HIS A 76 -3.66 -8.93 -1.96
C HIS A 76 -2.53 -9.87 -1.59
N ALA A 77 -2.86 -11.04 -1.04
CA ALA A 77 -1.88 -12.06 -0.65
C ALA A 77 -1.07 -12.55 -1.85
N GLY A 78 -1.70 -12.73 -3.02
CA GLY A 78 -1.02 -13.10 -4.25
C GLY A 78 0.02 -12.05 -4.68
N LEU A 79 -0.34 -10.77 -4.64
CA LEU A 79 0.59 -9.69 -4.96
C LEU A 79 1.73 -9.61 -3.94
N LEU A 80 1.42 -9.60 -2.64
CA LEU A 80 2.43 -9.52 -1.59
C LEU A 80 3.42 -10.70 -1.66
N GLY A 81 2.93 -11.91 -1.95
CA GLY A 81 3.78 -13.07 -2.20
C GLY A 81 4.76 -12.86 -3.36
N ALA A 82 4.29 -12.32 -4.50
CA ALA A 82 5.15 -12.00 -5.64
C ALA A 82 6.18 -10.90 -5.29
N MET A 83 5.75 -9.88 -4.54
CA MET A 83 6.60 -8.77 -4.11
C MET A 83 7.69 -9.21 -3.12
N HIS A 84 7.37 -10.10 -2.17
CA HIS A 84 8.35 -10.66 -1.24
C HIS A 84 9.37 -11.56 -1.96
N GLN A 85 8.92 -12.37 -2.92
CA GLN A 85 9.83 -13.16 -3.77
C GLN A 85 10.75 -12.26 -4.60
N ALA A 86 10.21 -11.19 -5.18
CA ALA A 86 11.00 -10.18 -5.88
C ALA A 86 12.02 -9.51 -4.94
N LEU A 87 11.62 -9.13 -3.73
CA LEU A 87 12.54 -8.54 -2.76
C LEU A 87 13.70 -9.47 -2.42
N ALA A 88 13.42 -10.74 -2.14
CA ALA A 88 14.45 -11.73 -1.85
C ALA A 88 15.43 -11.92 -3.03
N LYS A 89 14.94 -11.90 -4.27
CA LYS A 89 15.81 -11.98 -5.47
C LYS A 89 16.68 -10.74 -5.64
N ALA A 90 16.10 -9.55 -5.48
CA ALA A 90 16.81 -8.28 -5.60
C ALA A 90 17.95 -8.18 -4.57
N MET A 91 17.71 -8.60 -3.32
CA MET A 91 18.72 -8.62 -2.26
C MET A 91 19.90 -9.56 -2.57
N ASN A 92 19.68 -10.60 -3.38
CA ASN A 92 20.71 -11.51 -3.86
C ASN A 92 21.39 -11.04 -5.16
N GLY A 93 21.05 -9.84 -5.66
CA GLY A 93 21.62 -9.29 -6.90
C GLY A 93 20.98 -9.80 -8.19
N ASP A 94 19.90 -10.58 -8.11
CA ASP A 94 19.10 -11.01 -9.27
C ASP A 94 17.94 -10.03 -9.50
N TYR A 95 18.05 -9.20 -10.54
CA TYR A 95 17.11 -8.13 -10.84
C TYR A 95 16.11 -8.47 -11.95
N GLN A 96 16.20 -9.64 -12.60
CA GLN A 96 15.31 -9.96 -13.72
C GLN A 96 13.86 -10.11 -13.26
N LEU A 97 13.59 -11.02 -12.31
CA LEU A 97 12.25 -11.22 -11.76
C LEU A 97 11.70 -9.95 -11.07
N PRO A 98 12.45 -9.25 -10.21
CA PRO A 98 11.94 -8.05 -9.55
C PRO A 98 11.51 -6.95 -10.50
N ARG A 99 12.26 -6.73 -11.58
CA ARG A 99 11.90 -5.76 -12.63
C ARG A 99 10.65 -6.20 -13.40
N GLN A 100 10.51 -7.49 -13.70
CA GLN A 100 9.32 -8.04 -14.33
C GLN A 100 8.08 -7.84 -13.47
N VAL A 101 8.14 -8.18 -12.18
CA VAL A 101 7.04 -7.96 -11.22
C VAL A 101 6.66 -6.47 -11.18
N LEU A 102 7.65 -5.58 -11.02
CA LEU A 102 7.41 -4.14 -10.99
C LEU A 102 6.73 -3.60 -12.27
N ASN A 103 7.11 -4.11 -13.44
CA ASN A 103 6.50 -3.70 -14.71
C ASN A 103 5.04 -4.13 -14.86
N MET A 104 4.60 -5.17 -14.13
CA MET A 104 3.22 -5.64 -14.14
C MET A 104 2.33 -4.94 -13.11
N LEU A 105 2.92 -4.34 -12.07
CA LEU A 105 2.22 -3.70 -10.97
C LEU A 105 1.22 -2.60 -11.40
N PRO A 106 1.57 -1.67 -12.32
CA PRO A 106 0.63 -0.62 -12.73
C PRO A 106 -0.67 -1.17 -13.33
N GLN A 107 -0.54 -2.22 -14.15
CA GLN A 107 -1.68 -2.85 -14.81
C GLN A 107 -2.52 -3.65 -13.81
N TRP A 108 -1.86 -4.34 -12.87
CA TRP A 108 -2.54 -5.03 -11.78
C TRP A 108 -3.32 -4.04 -10.91
N LEU A 109 -2.69 -2.94 -10.49
CA LEU A 109 -3.31 -1.92 -9.63
C LEU A 109 -4.53 -1.28 -10.29
N LEU A 110 -4.45 -0.98 -11.59
CA LEU A 110 -5.58 -0.44 -12.33
C LEU A 110 -6.73 -1.45 -12.45
N TRP A 111 -6.41 -2.72 -12.74
CA TRP A 111 -7.42 -3.76 -12.81
C TRP A 111 -8.10 -3.95 -11.44
N HIS A 112 -7.32 -4.01 -10.37
CA HIS A 112 -7.79 -4.20 -9.01
C HIS A 112 -8.72 -3.07 -8.58
N LEU A 113 -8.28 -1.82 -8.79
CA LEU A 113 -9.06 -0.61 -8.56
C LEU A 113 -10.44 -0.65 -9.21
N VAL A 114 -10.49 -1.03 -10.50
CA VAL A 114 -11.74 -1.00 -11.27
C VAL A 114 -12.64 -2.18 -10.92
N LYS A 115 -12.07 -3.35 -10.65
CA LYS A 115 -12.83 -4.60 -10.51
C LYS A 115 -13.19 -4.95 -9.07
N MET A 116 -12.47 -4.41 -8.09
CA MET A 116 -12.59 -4.83 -6.69
C MET A 116 -12.85 -3.63 -5.78
N ASP A 117 -12.00 -2.61 -5.84
CA ASP A 117 -12.08 -1.43 -4.96
C ASP A 117 -13.31 -0.59 -5.28
N ALA A 118 -13.62 -0.37 -6.56
CA ALA A 118 -14.78 0.43 -6.97
C ALA A 118 -16.12 -0.17 -6.48
N PRO A 119 -16.40 -1.48 -6.63
CA PRO A 119 -17.54 -2.13 -5.97
C PRO A 119 -17.54 -1.99 -4.46
N PHE A 120 -16.39 -2.15 -3.81
CA PHE A 120 -16.26 -1.99 -2.36
C PHE A 120 -16.61 -0.57 -1.90
N VAL A 121 -16.02 0.46 -2.53
CA VAL A 121 -16.34 1.87 -2.24
C VAL A 121 -17.82 2.18 -2.46
N LYS A 122 -18.46 1.59 -3.48
CA LYS A 122 -19.90 1.72 -3.69
C LYS A 122 -20.68 1.12 -2.51
N ALA A 123 -20.32 -0.06 -2.04
CA ALA A 123 -20.94 -0.70 -0.88
C ALA A 123 -20.74 0.13 0.39
N LEU A 124 -19.54 0.68 0.61
CA LEU A 124 -19.24 1.51 1.77
C LEU A 124 -20.10 2.78 1.80
N LYS A 125 -20.27 3.45 0.65
CA LYS A 125 -21.16 4.61 0.52
C LYS A 125 -22.62 4.28 0.82
N ILE A 126 -23.09 3.10 0.39
CA ILE A 126 -24.47 2.63 0.66
C ILE A 126 -24.65 2.32 2.15
N ALA A 127 -23.65 1.74 2.80
CA ALA A 127 -23.69 1.39 4.22
C ALA A 127 -23.73 2.62 5.16
N GLY A 128 -23.61 3.85 4.63
CA GLY A 128 -23.61 5.07 5.42
C GLY A 128 -22.37 5.22 6.33
N ALA A 129 -21.40 4.32 6.18
CA ALA A 129 -20.11 4.42 6.85
C ALA A 129 -19.43 5.70 6.37
N LYS A 130 -19.27 6.66 7.29
CA LYS A 130 -18.39 7.80 7.01
C LYS A 130 -16.98 7.23 6.85
N PRO A 131 -16.26 7.52 5.74
CA PRO A 131 -14.88 7.10 5.61
C PRO A 131 -14.11 7.60 6.84
N ILE A 132 -13.26 6.75 7.40
CA ILE A 132 -12.52 7.04 8.63
C ILE A 132 -11.61 8.25 8.37
N ASN A 133 -12.11 9.45 8.67
CA ASN A 133 -11.35 10.70 8.69
C ASN A 133 -10.50 10.75 9.98
N HIS A 134 -9.64 9.76 10.20
CA HIS A 134 -8.43 9.90 11.01
C HIS A 134 -7.67 8.58 11.07
N LEU A 135 -6.64 8.45 10.25
CA LEU A 135 -5.46 7.67 10.61
C LEU A 135 -4.24 8.58 10.43
N VAL A 136 -4.14 9.62 11.26
CA VAL A 136 -2.83 10.21 11.54
C VAL A 136 -2.14 9.22 12.46
N PHE A 137 -1.33 8.34 11.89
CA PHE A 137 -0.40 7.55 12.68
C PHE A 137 0.65 8.52 13.25
N LYS A 138 0.56 8.84 14.54
CA LYS A 138 1.69 9.44 15.26
C LYS A 138 2.71 8.32 15.46
N PRO A 139 3.94 8.42 14.95
CA PRO A 139 4.99 7.49 15.35
C PRO A 139 5.15 7.61 16.86
N GLU A 140 5.05 6.47 17.54
CA GLU A 140 5.20 6.33 18.98
C GLU A 140 6.56 6.95 19.36
N GLN A 141 6.52 8.11 20.02
CA GLN A 141 7.71 8.71 20.60
C GLN A 141 8.15 7.78 21.73
N GLN A 142 9.31 7.14 21.55
CA GLN A 142 9.93 6.36 22.60
C GLN A 142 10.03 7.20 23.87
N SER A 143 9.36 6.72 24.91
CA SER A 143 9.51 7.18 26.28
C SER A 143 11.00 7.13 26.66
N GLU A 144 11.63 8.30 26.76
CA GLU A 144 12.85 8.46 27.55
C GLU A 144 12.51 8.11 28.99
N LYS A 145 13.04 6.98 29.45
CA LYS A 145 13.01 6.60 30.85
C LYS A 145 13.97 7.54 31.60
N HIS A 146 13.41 8.47 32.35
CA HIS A 146 14.11 9.23 33.37
C HIS A 146 14.12 8.39 34.67
N PRO A 147 15.26 7.96 35.23
CA PRO A 147 15.30 7.45 36.60
C PRO A 147 15.50 8.61 37.57
N HIS A 148 14.59 8.65 38.53
CA HIS A 148 14.52 9.56 39.65
C HIS A 148 15.80 9.63 40.51
N HIS A 149 16.06 10.84 40.98
CA HIS A 149 16.76 11.19 42.20
C HIS A 149 16.55 10.17 43.33
N ILE A 150 17.64 9.56 43.80
CA ILE A 150 17.70 8.94 45.12
C ILE A 150 18.46 9.92 46.01
N GLY A 151 17.72 10.58 46.89
CA GLY A 151 18.31 11.23 48.05
C GLY A 151 18.97 10.18 48.95
N HIS A 152 20.19 10.46 49.39
CA HIS A 152 20.75 9.80 50.56
C HIS A 152 21.15 10.87 51.58
N VAL A 153 20.50 10.75 52.73
CA VAL A 153 20.85 11.32 54.01
C VAL A 153 22.23 10.81 54.41
N ARG A 154 23.17 11.73 54.68
CA ARG A 154 24.04 11.75 55.86
C ARG A 154 24.80 13.06 55.93
#